data_AF-V4JTZ5-F1
#
_entry.id   AF-V4JTZ5-F1
#
_cell.length_a   1.000
_cell.length_b   1.000
_cell.length_c   1.000
_cell.angle_alpha   90.00
_cell.angle_beta   90.00
_cell.angle_gamma   90.00
#
_symmetry.space_group_name_H-M   'P 1'
#
loop_
_entity.id
_entity.type
_entity.pdbx_description
1 polymer ?
#
loop_
_entity_poly.entity_id
_entity_poly.type
_entity_poly.pdbx_seq_one_letter_code
_entity_poly.pdbx_strand_id
1 'polypeptide(L)'
;MLDLYTVRRIFGTIDGLSYLVLGDLKYARTVASLLRALAKFRPEAVMLSSPPELRLRDELKRELEEAGLKLEEVPLEEGLRRADVIYVTRIQKERFPDPQEYEKVRGSYSITRRLLESLAKKGAKVLHPLPRVDELAPDVDSTDFQAYFIQARLGVPLRMALLSLVLGGD
;
A
#
# COMPACT_ATOMS: atom_id res chain seq x y z
N MET A 1 -9.76 1.17 -5.59
CA MET A 1 -10.66 2.35 -5.62
C MET A 1 -10.72 3.03 -4.27
N LEU A 2 -11.05 2.31 -3.19
CA LEU A 2 -11.04 2.86 -1.82
C LEU A 2 -9.70 3.50 -1.45
N ASP A 3 -8.60 2.84 -1.80
CA ASP A 3 -7.25 3.29 -1.46
C ASP A 3 -6.96 4.65 -2.10
N LEU A 4 -7.16 4.77 -3.42
CA LEU A 4 -7.01 6.03 -4.15
C LEU A 4 -7.99 7.11 -3.70
N TYR A 5 -9.24 6.74 -3.39
CA TYR A 5 -10.20 7.69 -2.84
C TYR A 5 -9.74 8.23 -1.49
N THR A 6 -9.21 7.37 -0.63
CA THR A 6 -8.65 7.76 0.67
C THR A 6 -7.48 8.72 0.49
N VAL A 7 -6.54 8.40 -0.41
CA VAL A 7 -5.41 9.28 -0.73
C VAL A 7 -5.91 10.64 -1.23
N ARG A 8 -6.83 10.66 -2.20
CA ARG A 8 -7.41 11.92 -2.70
C ARG A 8 -8.13 12.71 -1.61
N ARG A 9 -8.80 12.05 -0.67
CA ARG A 9 -9.48 12.73 0.44
C ARG A 9 -8.52 13.36 1.45
N ILE A 10 -7.33 12.76 1.64
CA ILE A 10 -6.33 13.27 2.58
C ILE A 10 -5.44 14.34 1.94
N PHE A 11 -4.95 14.09 0.72
CA PHE A 11 -3.96 14.94 0.05
C PHE A 11 -4.59 15.90 -0.98
N GLY A 12 -5.87 15.77 -1.29
CA GLY A 12 -6.55 16.54 -2.34
C GLY A 12 -6.25 16.06 -3.76
N THR A 13 -5.15 15.34 -3.96
CA THR A 13 -4.65 14.81 -5.23
C THR A 13 -4.18 13.37 -5.11
N ILE A 14 -3.95 12.74 -6.26
CA ILE A 14 -3.22 11.46 -6.43
C ILE A 14 -1.94 11.73 -7.24
N ASP A 15 -2.00 12.68 -8.17
CA ASP A 15 -0.86 13.12 -8.97
C ASP A 15 0.18 13.86 -8.12
N GLY A 16 1.47 13.70 -8.48
CA GLY A 16 2.60 14.35 -7.84
C GLY A 16 3.00 13.76 -6.47
N LEU A 17 2.33 12.71 -6.02
CA LEU A 17 2.65 12.03 -4.76
C LEU A 17 3.66 10.90 -4.99
N SER A 18 4.52 10.67 -3.98
CA SER A 18 5.42 9.52 -3.92
C SER A 18 4.80 8.40 -3.08
N TYR A 19 4.72 7.20 -3.66
CA TYR A 19 4.13 6.03 -3.04
C TYR A 19 5.21 5.02 -2.69
N LEU A 20 5.20 4.50 -1.46
CA LEU A 20 5.90 3.29 -1.09
C LEU A 20 4.89 2.18 -0.91
N VAL A 21 5.02 1.08 -1.66
CA VAL A 21 4.23 -0.13 -1.47
C VAL A 21 5.15 -1.21 -0.91
N LEU A 22 4.82 -1.74 0.27
CA LEU A 22 5.71 -2.65 0.97
C LEU A 22 5.01 -3.88 1.55
N GLY A 23 5.74 -4.99 1.59
CA GLY A 23 5.32 -6.26 2.16
C GLY A 23 5.21 -7.39 1.14
N ASP A 24 4.09 -8.12 1.18
CA ASP A 24 3.78 -9.15 0.18
C ASP A 24 3.31 -8.48 -1.12
N LEU A 25 4.21 -8.35 -2.10
CA LEU A 25 3.90 -7.78 -3.42
C LEU A 25 3.56 -8.87 -4.45
N LYS A 26 3.97 -10.11 -4.18
CA LYS A 26 3.78 -11.26 -5.07
C LYS A 26 2.34 -11.77 -5.06
N TYR A 27 1.75 -11.92 -3.87
CA TYR A 27 0.46 -12.58 -3.69
C TYR A 27 -0.68 -11.62 -3.33
N ALA A 28 -0.38 -10.43 -2.81
CA ALA A 28 -1.42 -9.48 -2.43
C ALA A 28 -2.14 -8.90 -3.65
N ARG A 29 -3.40 -9.31 -3.84
CA ARG A 29 -4.25 -8.81 -4.94
C ARG A 29 -4.49 -7.30 -4.86
N THR A 30 -4.50 -6.75 -3.64
CA THR A 30 -4.69 -5.31 -3.40
C THR A 30 -3.55 -4.50 -4.00
N VAL A 31 -2.30 -4.98 -3.94
CA VAL A 31 -1.12 -4.33 -4.55
C VAL A 31 -1.30 -4.24 -6.06
N ALA A 32 -1.61 -5.37 -6.72
CA ALA A 32 -1.80 -5.38 -8.16
C ALA A 32 -2.92 -4.42 -8.61
N SER A 33 -4.03 -4.38 -7.87
CA SER A 33 -5.13 -3.45 -8.17
C SER A 33 -4.75 -1.99 -7.92
N LEU A 34 -3.99 -1.70 -6.86
CA LEU A 34 -3.51 -0.37 -6.54
C LEU A 34 -2.56 0.14 -7.62
N LEU A 35 -1.55 -0.65 -7.99
CA LEU A 35 -0.56 -0.27 -9.00
C LEU A 35 -1.20 -0.02 -10.38
N ARG A 36 -2.10 -0.92 -10.82
CA ARG A 36 -2.86 -0.71 -12.07
C ARG A 36 -3.73 0.55 -12.03
N ALA A 37 -4.24 0.91 -10.85
CA ALA A 37 -5.01 2.13 -10.70
C ALA A 37 -4.09 3.36 -10.72
N LEU A 38 -2.92 3.30 -10.07
CA LEU A 38 -1.89 4.35 -10.08
C LEU A 38 -1.33 4.60 -11.49
N ALA A 39 -1.26 3.59 -12.35
CA ALA A 39 -0.86 3.74 -13.76
C ALA A 39 -1.79 4.68 -14.56
N LYS A 40 -2.99 5.00 -14.04
CA LYS A 40 -3.92 5.97 -14.63
C LYS A 40 -3.70 7.41 -14.16
N PHE A 41 -2.73 7.62 -13.26
CA PHE A 41 -2.37 8.90 -12.67
C PHE A 41 -0.89 9.19 -12.95
N ARG A 42 -0.41 10.34 -12.47
CA ARG A 42 0.97 10.81 -12.59
C ARG A 42 1.61 10.91 -11.20
N PRO A 43 1.82 9.77 -10.51
CA PRO A 43 2.60 9.79 -9.28
C PRO A 43 4.02 10.30 -9.57
N GLU A 44 4.62 10.99 -8.62
CA GLU A 44 6.01 11.42 -8.72
C GLU A 44 6.95 10.21 -8.70
N ALA A 45 6.67 9.25 -7.83
CA ALA A 45 7.42 8.00 -7.71
C ALA A 45 6.52 6.87 -7.19
N VAL A 46 6.76 5.64 -7.66
CA VAL A 46 6.19 4.42 -7.09
C VAL A 46 7.32 3.47 -6.73
N MET A 47 7.60 3.39 -5.44
CA MET A 47 8.65 2.61 -4.84
C MET A 47 8.10 1.32 -4.25
N LEU A 48 8.85 0.23 -4.41
CA LEU A 48 8.49 -1.11 -3.97
C LEU A 48 9.55 -1.62 -2.99
N SER A 49 9.11 -2.14 -1.84
CA SER A 49 10.00 -2.74 -0.84
C SER A 49 9.43 -4.06 -0.34
N SER A 50 10.08 -5.17 -0.66
CA SER A 50 9.67 -6.51 -0.22
C SER A 50 10.87 -7.42 0.00
N PRO A 51 10.74 -8.48 0.83
CA PRO A 51 11.67 -9.60 0.81
C PRO A 51 11.83 -10.14 -0.62
N PRO A 52 13.02 -10.69 -0.99
CA PRO A 52 13.25 -11.25 -2.32
C PRO A 52 12.20 -12.26 -2.78
N GLU A 53 11.70 -13.09 -1.85
CA GLU A 53 10.69 -14.13 -2.09
C GLU A 53 9.30 -13.57 -2.43
N LEU A 54 9.05 -12.32 -2.03
CA LEU A 54 7.76 -11.64 -2.14
C LEU A 54 7.76 -10.47 -3.13
N ARG A 55 8.79 -10.41 -3.99
CA ARG A 55 8.88 -9.42 -5.07
C ARG A 55 7.68 -9.49 -6.02
N LEU A 56 7.39 -8.34 -6.61
CA LEU A 56 6.36 -8.22 -7.64
C LEU A 56 6.69 -9.17 -8.81
N ARG A 57 5.67 -9.87 -9.32
CA ARG A 57 5.85 -10.79 -10.46
C ARG A 57 6.26 -10.02 -11.72
N ASP A 58 7.22 -10.55 -12.46
CA ASP A 58 7.74 -9.91 -13.68
C ASP A 58 6.65 -9.60 -14.72
N GLU A 59 5.66 -10.48 -14.86
CA GLU A 59 4.51 -10.30 -15.75
C GLU A 59 3.74 -9.00 -15.42
N LEU A 60 3.46 -8.78 -14.13
CA LEU A 60 2.77 -7.59 -13.67
C LEU A 60 3.66 -6.36 -13.75
N LYS A 61 4.97 -6.49 -13.48
CA LYS A 61 5.92 -5.40 -13.63
C LYS A 61 5.95 -4.89 -15.07
N ARG A 62 6.07 -5.80 -16.05
CA ARG A 62 6.02 -5.47 -17.49
C ARG A 62 4.71 -4.82 -17.88
N GLU A 63 3.57 -5.38 -17.45
CA GLU A 63 2.24 -4.81 -17.70
C GLU A 63 2.16 -3.33 -17.24
N LEU A 64 2.70 -3.03 -16.07
CA LEU A 64 2.67 -1.68 -15.49
C LEU A 64 3.65 -0.73 -16.20
N GLU A 65 4.81 -1.22 -16.59
CA GLU A 65 5.79 -0.45 -17.36
C GLU A 65 5.26 -0.11 -18.76
N GLU A 66 4.58 -1.05 -19.44
CA GLU A 66 3.88 -0.82 -20.71
C GLU A 66 2.73 0.20 -20.57
N ALA A 67 2.08 0.22 -19.41
CA ALA A 67 1.09 1.23 -19.05
C ALA A 67 1.71 2.60 -18.67
N GLY A 68 3.03 2.73 -18.72
CA GLY A 68 3.75 3.98 -18.46
C GLY A 68 4.07 4.24 -16.98
N LEU A 69 3.81 3.29 -16.09
CA LEU A 69 4.11 3.42 -14.67
C LEU A 69 5.53 2.92 -14.36
N LYS A 70 6.42 3.84 -13.99
CA LYS A 70 7.78 3.50 -13.55
C LYS A 70 7.76 2.98 -12.12
N LEU A 71 8.34 1.80 -11.92
CA LEU A 71 8.46 1.15 -10.61
C LEU A 71 9.93 1.13 -10.19
N GLU A 72 10.19 1.49 -8.93
CA GLU A 72 11.54 1.49 -8.36
C GLU A 72 11.61 0.52 -7.18
N GLU A 73 12.52 -0.46 -7.21
CA GLU A 73 12.77 -1.32 -6.06
C GLU A 73 13.80 -0.65 -5.14
N VAL A 74 13.43 -0.39 -3.88
CA VAL A 74 14.26 0.35 -2.93
C VAL A 74 14.30 -0.35 -1.57
N PRO A 75 15.36 -0.15 -0.77
CA PRO A 75 15.34 -0.51 0.65
C PRO A 75 14.20 0.21 1.40
N LEU A 76 13.66 -0.45 2.44
CA LEU A 76 12.53 0.06 3.21
C LEU A 76 12.80 1.47 3.76
N GLU A 77 13.98 1.68 4.33
CA GLU A 77 14.36 2.94 4.96
C GLU A 77 14.42 4.09 3.95
N GLU A 78 14.89 3.82 2.73
CA GLU A 78 14.93 4.80 1.66
C GLU A 78 13.50 5.17 1.21
N GLY A 79 12.66 4.15 1.00
CA GLY A 79 11.27 4.35 0.64
C GLY A 79 10.52 5.19 1.67
N LEU A 80 10.73 4.93 2.97
CA LEU A 80 10.07 5.67 4.05
C LEU A 80 10.44 7.16 4.05
N ARG A 81 11.71 7.49 3.77
CA ARG A 81 12.19 8.88 3.68
C ARG A 81 11.61 9.65 2.49
N ARG A 82 11.19 8.94 1.44
CA ARG A 82 10.73 9.53 0.17
C ARG A 82 9.21 9.52 0.03
N ALA A 83 8.49 8.63 0.70
CA ALA A 83 7.06 8.44 0.48
C ALA A 83 6.18 9.47 1.19
N ASP A 84 5.16 9.94 0.48
CA ASP A 84 4.03 10.66 1.05
C ASP A 84 2.91 9.66 1.44
N VAL A 85 2.77 8.58 0.67
CA VAL A 85 1.83 7.49 0.94
C VAL A 85 2.59 6.18 1.14
N ILE A 86 2.44 5.59 2.32
CA ILE A 86 3.05 4.31 2.70
C ILE A 86 1.95 3.26 2.73
N TYR A 87 1.90 2.41 1.71
CA TYR A 87 0.91 1.33 1.59
C TYR A 87 1.52 0.01 2.07
N VAL A 88 1.13 -0.40 3.27
CA VAL A 88 1.61 -1.61 3.93
C VAL A 88 0.68 -2.76 3.61
N THR A 89 1.23 -3.92 3.26
CA THR A 89 0.45 -5.16 3.12
C THR A 89 0.85 -6.19 4.16
N ARG A 90 -0.08 -7.09 4.46
CA ARG A 90 0.13 -8.24 5.32
C ARG A 90 0.77 -9.39 4.54
N ILE A 91 1.67 -10.14 5.19
CA ILE A 91 2.12 -11.44 4.70
C ILE A 91 0.98 -12.47 4.83
N GLN A 92 0.48 -12.95 3.70
CA GLN A 92 -0.67 -13.85 3.67
C GLN A 92 -0.24 -15.30 3.84
N LYS A 93 -0.13 -15.78 5.09
CA LYS A 93 0.23 -17.18 5.43
C LYS A 93 -0.51 -18.21 4.57
N GLU A 94 -1.80 -17.98 4.32
CA GLU A 94 -2.68 -18.86 3.56
C GLU A 94 -2.34 -18.98 2.06
N ARG A 95 -1.39 -18.19 1.55
CA ARG A 95 -0.99 -18.17 0.14
C ARG A 95 0.36 -18.81 -0.15
N PHE A 96 1.09 -19.21 0.90
CA PHE A 96 2.36 -19.89 0.73
C PHE A 96 2.10 -21.37 0.43
N PRO A 97 2.68 -21.92 -0.64
CA PRO A 97 2.56 -23.35 -0.96
C PRO A 97 3.30 -24.21 0.07
N ASP A 98 4.39 -23.70 0.64
CA ASP A 98 5.17 -24.35 1.69
C ASP A 98 5.15 -23.50 2.98
N PRO A 99 4.67 -24.05 4.12
CA PRO A 99 4.75 -23.39 5.42
C PRO A 99 6.16 -22.94 5.83
N GLN A 100 7.23 -23.60 5.35
CA GLN A 100 8.60 -23.19 5.66
C GLN A 100 8.99 -21.88 4.97
N GLU A 101 8.47 -21.61 3.78
CA GLU A 101 8.68 -20.32 3.09
C GLU A 101 8.04 -19.18 3.88
N TYR A 102 6.87 -19.42 4.46
CA TYR A 102 6.20 -18.45 5.32
C TYR A 102 7.04 -18.10 6.56
N GLU A 103 7.58 -19.10 7.26
CA GLU A 103 8.39 -18.85 8.47
C GLU A 103 9.68 -18.06 8.17
N LYS A 104 10.24 -18.15 6.94
CA LYS A 104 11.39 -17.35 6.53
C LYS A 104 11.09 -15.86 6.38
N VAL A 105 9.86 -15.53 5.96
CA VAL A 105 9.48 -14.13 5.68
C VAL A 105 8.61 -13.52 6.78
N ARG A 106 8.02 -14.34 7.66
CA ARG A 106 7.22 -13.86 8.78
C ARG A 106 8.05 -12.92 9.67
N GLY A 107 7.52 -11.73 9.96
CA GLY A 107 8.21 -10.72 10.75
C GLY A 107 9.44 -10.09 10.05
N SER A 108 9.66 -10.34 8.76
CA SER A 108 10.77 -9.74 7.99
C SER A 108 10.71 -8.21 7.92
N TYR A 109 9.53 -7.62 8.17
CA TYR A 109 9.34 -6.20 8.34
C TYR A 109 8.27 -5.94 9.39
N SER A 110 8.41 -4.83 10.11
CA SER A 110 7.38 -4.33 11.01
C SER A 110 7.43 -2.80 11.03
N ILE A 111 6.32 -2.17 10.67
CA ILE A 111 6.16 -0.72 10.71
C ILE A 111 5.73 -0.34 12.12
N THR A 112 6.61 0.37 12.83
CA THR A 112 6.41 0.83 14.21
C THR A 112 6.37 2.35 14.27
N ARG A 113 5.81 2.91 15.36
CA ARG A 113 5.89 4.35 15.62
C ARG A 113 7.32 4.87 15.52
N ARG A 114 8.26 4.21 16.20
CA ARG A 114 9.67 4.61 16.25
C ARG A 114 10.30 4.68 14.85
N LEU A 115 9.98 3.72 14.00
CA LEU A 115 10.50 3.68 12.63
C LEU A 115 9.93 4.85 11.80
N LEU A 116 8.62 5.10 11.90
CA LEU A 116 7.96 6.18 11.17
C LEU A 116 8.45 7.55 11.64
N GLU A 117 8.53 7.79 12.95
CA GLU A 117 9.01 9.06 13.50
C GLU A 117 10.48 9.36 13.16
N SER A 118 11.30 8.31 12.97
CA SER A 118 12.71 8.49 12.65
C SER A 118 13.00 8.64 11.15
N LEU A 119 12.16 8.07 10.28
CA LEU A 119 12.45 8.00 8.84
C LEU A 119 11.41 8.67 7.96
N ALA A 120 10.13 8.60 8.32
CA ALA A 120 9.06 9.02 7.43
C ALA A 120 8.97 10.55 7.33
N LYS A 121 8.59 11.05 6.15
CA LYS A 121 8.32 12.47 5.94
C LYS A 121 7.22 12.94 6.89
N LYS A 122 7.35 14.17 7.39
CA LYS A 122 6.25 14.82 8.10
C LYS A 122 5.03 14.93 7.17
N GLY A 123 3.88 14.47 7.64
CA GLY A 123 2.63 14.47 6.86
C GLY A 123 2.43 13.21 6.00
N ALA A 124 3.38 12.28 5.95
CA ALA A 124 3.17 10.99 5.30
C ALA A 124 1.99 10.23 5.93
N LYS A 125 1.32 9.39 5.14
CA LYS A 125 0.17 8.61 5.58
C LYS A 125 0.32 7.13 5.29
N VAL A 126 0.10 6.33 6.32
CA VAL A 126 0.13 4.87 6.30
C VAL A 126 -1.27 4.34 6.00
N LEU A 127 -1.41 3.70 4.84
CA LEU A 127 -2.58 2.93 4.44
C LEU A 127 -2.30 1.43 4.63
N HIS A 128 -3.36 0.69 4.92
CA HIS A 128 -3.29 -0.76 5.10
C HIS A 128 -4.68 -1.35 4.81
N PRO A 129 -4.82 -2.36 3.94
CA PRO A 129 -6.12 -2.89 3.56
C PRO A 129 -6.87 -3.63 4.68
N LEU A 130 -6.14 -3.98 5.76
CA LEU A 130 -6.60 -4.75 6.92
C LEU A 130 -7.07 -6.19 6.55
N PRO A 131 -7.15 -7.11 7.52
CA PRO A 131 -6.68 -7.01 8.91
C PRO A 131 -5.15 -6.97 8.98
N ARG A 132 -4.62 -6.34 10.04
CA ARG A 132 -3.18 -6.34 10.31
C ARG A 132 -2.76 -7.44 11.30
N VAL A 133 -1.51 -7.89 11.24
CA VAL A 133 -0.93 -8.84 12.20
C VAL A 133 0.31 -8.23 12.87
N ASP A 134 1.51 -8.60 12.43
CA ASP A 134 2.81 -8.21 12.97
C ASP A 134 3.54 -7.19 12.08
N GLU A 135 3.10 -7.03 10.84
CA GLU A 135 3.65 -6.11 9.85
C GLU A 135 3.45 -4.62 10.21
N LEU A 136 2.47 -4.32 11.06
CA LEU A 136 2.09 -2.97 11.45
C LEU A 136 1.75 -2.94 12.93
N ALA A 137 2.63 -2.34 13.73
CA ALA A 137 2.50 -2.34 15.18
C ALA A 137 1.30 -1.48 15.65
N PRO A 138 0.63 -1.87 16.74
CA PRO A 138 -0.48 -1.08 17.30
C PRO A 138 -0.10 0.33 17.77
N ASP A 139 1.17 0.57 18.10
CA ASP A 139 1.63 1.89 18.53
C ASP A 139 1.50 2.98 17.46
N VAL A 140 1.41 2.58 16.18
CA VAL A 140 1.15 3.49 15.05
C VAL A 140 -0.27 4.09 15.12
N ASP A 141 -1.22 3.46 15.81
CA ASP A 141 -2.62 3.92 15.88
C ASP A 141 -2.75 5.34 16.43
N SER A 142 -1.87 5.70 17.36
CA SER A 142 -1.86 6.99 18.05
C SER A 142 -0.85 7.95 17.43
N THR A 143 -0.49 7.76 16.17
CA THR A 143 0.38 8.67 15.41
C THR A 143 -0.41 9.40 14.33
N ASP A 144 0.06 10.58 13.95
CA ASP A 144 -0.51 11.32 12.83
C ASP A 144 -0.25 10.64 11.48
N PHE A 145 0.62 9.62 11.41
CA PHE A 145 0.83 8.85 10.19
C PHE A 145 -0.38 7.95 9.86
N GLN A 146 -1.23 7.65 10.83
CA GLN A 146 -2.31 6.68 10.67
C GLN A 146 -3.38 7.12 9.66
N ALA A 147 -3.71 6.27 8.68
CA ALA A 147 -4.84 6.50 7.77
C ALA A 147 -5.68 5.24 7.46
N TYR A 148 -5.29 4.04 7.89
CA TYR A 148 -6.01 2.78 7.58
C TYR A 148 -7.41 2.67 8.21
N PHE A 149 -7.68 3.34 9.34
CA PHE A 149 -9.04 3.42 9.90
C PHE A 149 -9.91 4.41 9.15
N ILE A 150 -9.33 5.53 8.68
CA ILE A 150 -10.00 6.47 7.79
C ILE A 150 -10.36 5.74 6.49
N GLN A 151 -9.41 5.02 5.91
CA GLN A 151 -9.59 4.15 4.73
C GLN A 151 -10.77 3.19 4.94
N ALA A 152 -10.79 2.42 6.03
CA ALA A 152 -11.88 1.50 6.32
C ALA A 152 -13.24 2.21 6.41
N ARG A 153 -13.31 3.36 7.10
CA ARG A 153 -14.53 4.16 7.26
C ARG A 153 -15.05 4.71 5.94
N LEU A 154 -14.15 5.18 5.06
CA LEU A 154 -14.52 5.67 3.72
C LEU A 154 -15.03 4.55 2.80
N GLY A 155 -14.77 3.28 3.14
CA GLY A 155 -15.21 2.12 2.37
C GLY A 155 -16.72 1.95 2.31
N VAL A 156 -17.46 2.35 3.35
CA VAL A 156 -18.93 2.26 3.37
C VAL A 156 -19.56 3.27 2.40
N PRO A 157 -19.35 4.59 2.54
CA PRO A 157 -19.98 5.57 1.64
C PRO A 157 -19.53 5.40 0.19
N LEU A 158 -18.27 5.00 -0.05
CA LEU A 158 -17.80 4.75 -1.42
C LEU A 158 -18.55 3.58 -2.07
N ARG A 159 -18.79 2.48 -1.33
CA ARG A 159 -19.54 1.34 -1.86
C ARG A 159 -21.02 1.67 -2.05
N MET A 160 -21.61 2.47 -1.17
CA MET A 160 -22.98 2.97 -1.34
C MET A 160 -23.11 3.78 -2.64
N ALA A 161 -22.16 4.69 -2.89
CA ALA A 161 -22.13 5.46 -4.13
C ALA A 161 -21.99 4.57 -5.37
N LEU A 162 -21.11 3.56 -5.33
CA LEU A 162 -20.96 2.61 -6.43
C LEU A 162 -22.22 1.80 -6.70
N LEU A 163 -22.89 1.31 -5.66
CA LEU A 163 -24.15 0.58 -5.81
C LEU A 163 -25.23 1.48 -6.39
N SER A 164 -25.32 2.73 -5.92
CA SER A 164 -26.25 3.72 -6.48
C SER A 164 -26.00 3.92 -7.99
N LEU A 165 -24.76 4.22 -8.38
CA LEU A 165 -24.39 4.43 -9.79
C LEU A 165 -24.70 3.23 -10.68
N VAL A 166 -24.42 2.01 -10.21
CA VAL A 166 -24.67 0.78 -11.00
C VAL A 166 -26.16 0.48 -11.12
N LEU A 167 -26.96 0.85 -10.13
CA LEU A 167 -28.41 0.63 -10.11
C LEU A 167 -29.20 1.81 -10.69
N GLY A 168 -28.53 2.83 -11.24
CA GLY A 168 -29.17 3.98 -11.88
C GLY A 168 -29.70 5.04 -10.91
N GLY A 169 -29.14 5.12 -9.70
CA GLY A 169 -29.37 6.24 -8.79
C GLY A 169 -28.58 7.47 -9.25
N ASP A 170 -29.22 8.64 -9.13
CA ASP A 170 -28.66 9.95 -9.49
C ASP A 170 -27.50 10.41 -8.60
#